data_AF-A0AAD1H2L9-F1
#
_entry.id   AF-A0AAD1H2L9-F1
#
_cell.length_a   1.000
_cell.length_b   1.000
_cell.length_c   1.000
_cell.angle_alpha   90.00
_cell.angle_beta   90.00
_cell.angle_gamma   90.00
#
_symmetry.space_group_name_H-M   'P 1'
#
loop_
_entity.id
_entity.type
_entity.pdbx_description
1 polymer ?
#
loop_
_entity_poly.entity_id
_entity_poly.type
_entity_poly.pdbx_seq_one_letter_code
_entity_poly.pdbx_strand_id
1 'polypeptide(L)'
;MLEPASGSGCVGGGALADVAERGIAAAGAGYHEFHELLVQASGNPILTTVLAAVEQAVRWAAAEQDITQYDRAEATRSHRAIADAIAAGDPQKAEHRMRRHLDAALRHVEQSGLLGAPMIPPSCWRGHNSNVPWR
;
A
#
# COMPACT_ATOMS: atom_id res chain seq x y z
N MET A 1 -43.24 -8.91 -7.46
CA MET A 1 -42.90 -7.48 -7.38
C MET A 1 -41.49 -7.42 -6.83
N LEU A 2 -40.49 -7.45 -7.72
CA LEU A 2 -39.07 -7.35 -7.37
C LEU A 2 -38.67 -5.88 -7.52
N GLU A 3 -38.25 -5.27 -6.42
CA GLU A 3 -37.56 -3.98 -6.42
C GLU A 3 -36.11 -4.19 -6.93
N PRO A 4 -35.58 -3.33 -7.82
CA PRO A 4 -34.16 -3.38 -8.15
C PRO A 4 -33.35 -2.68 -7.04
N ALA A 5 -32.40 -3.42 -6.46
CA ALA A 5 -31.40 -2.87 -5.55
C ALA A 5 -30.56 -1.83 -6.30
N SER A 6 -30.73 -0.57 -5.91
CA SER A 6 -29.96 0.57 -6.40
C SER A 6 -28.57 0.60 -5.78
N GLY A 7 -27.56 0.72 -6.64
CA GLY A 7 -26.32 1.46 -6.38
C GLY A 7 -25.32 0.87 -5.38
N SER A 8 -24.51 -0.10 -5.83
CA SER A 8 -23.22 -0.40 -5.21
C SER A 8 -22.15 -0.38 -6.30
N GLY A 9 -21.44 0.75 -6.44
CA GLY A 9 -20.43 0.89 -7.49
C GLY A 9 -19.60 2.18 -7.47
N CYS A 10 -20.07 3.26 -6.84
CA CYS A 10 -19.45 4.58 -7.02
C CYS A 10 -18.59 5.07 -5.85
N VAL A 11 -18.67 4.44 -4.67
CA VAL A 11 -18.06 4.98 -3.44
C VAL A 11 -16.54 4.71 -3.36
N GLY A 12 -16.05 3.64 -4.00
CA GLY A 12 -14.63 3.26 -3.94
C GLY A 12 -13.69 4.08 -4.82
N GLY A 13 -14.14 4.51 -6.01
CA GLY A 13 -13.28 5.21 -6.98
C GLY A 13 -12.90 6.63 -6.55
N GLY A 14 -13.83 7.38 -5.96
CA GLY A 14 -13.59 8.75 -5.50
C GLY A 14 -12.59 8.81 -4.35
N ALA A 15 -12.75 7.94 -3.35
CA ALA A 15 -11.84 7.87 -2.21
C ALA A 15 -10.41 7.52 -2.65
N LEU A 16 -10.23 6.59 -3.59
CA LEU A 16 -8.92 6.23 -4.15
C LEU A 16 -8.24 7.41 -4.85
N ALA A 17 -8.99 8.18 -5.63
CA ALA A 17 -8.49 9.37 -6.31
C ALA A 17 -8.07 10.46 -5.31
N ASP A 18 -8.88 10.70 -4.27
CA ASP A 18 -8.58 11.69 -3.24
C ASP A 18 -7.28 11.36 -2.49
N VAL A 19 -7.06 10.09 -2.13
CA VAL A 19 -5.84 9.65 -1.43
C VAL A 19 -4.63 9.73 -2.36
N ALA A 20 -4.79 9.33 -3.62
CA ALA A 20 -3.73 9.47 -4.61
C ALA A 20 -3.33 10.92 -4.85
N GLU A 21 -4.29 11.85 -4.81
CA GLU A 21 -4.01 13.29 -4.97
C GLU A 21 -3.32 13.87 -3.73
N ARG A 22 -3.76 13.52 -2.52
CA ARG A 22 -3.08 13.93 -1.27
C ARG A 22 -1.62 13.48 -1.22
N GLY A 23 -1.33 12.30 -1.76
CA GLY A 23 0.03 11.78 -1.84
C GLY A 23 0.65 11.45 -0.49
N ILE A 24 1.98 11.34 -0.46
CA ILE A 24 2.73 10.91 0.72
C ILE A 24 3.36 12.12 1.42
N ALA A 25 3.02 12.31 2.69
CA ALA A 25 3.51 13.41 3.51
C ALA A 25 5.00 13.27 3.87
N ALA A 26 5.58 14.39 4.33
CA ALA A 26 6.98 14.44 4.76
C ALA A 26 7.34 13.44 5.87
N ALA A 27 6.37 13.14 6.75
CA ALA A 27 6.50 12.17 7.84
C ALA A 27 6.15 10.72 7.43
N GLY A 28 5.92 10.45 6.13
CA GLY A 28 5.54 9.13 5.62
C GLY A 28 4.05 8.79 5.76
N ALA A 29 3.24 9.68 6.34
CA ALA A 29 1.78 9.53 6.36
C ALA A 29 1.21 9.49 4.92
N GLY A 30 0.19 8.66 4.69
CA GLY A 30 -0.43 8.48 3.36
C GLY A 30 0.22 7.42 2.46
N TYR A 31 1.36 6.83 2.86
CA TYR A 31 2.01 5.75 2.10
C TYR A 31 1.11 4.51 1.95
N HIS A 32 0.42 4.13 3.03
CA HIS A 32 -0.34 2.89 3.14
C HIS A 32 -1.82 3.05 2.78
N GLU A 33 -2.39 4.23 3.04
CA GLU A 33 -3.84 4.51 2.86
C GLU A 33 -4.32 4.20 1.43
N PHE A 34 -3.48 4.46 0.42
CA PHE A 34 -3.81 4.15 -0.97
C PHE A 34 -3.97 2.64 -1.21
N HIS A 35 -3.03 1.83 -0.69
CA HIS A 35 -3.07 0.39 -0.84
C HIS A 35 -4.20 -0.24 -0.03
N GLU A 36 -4.45 0.25 1.19
CA GLU A 36 -5.55 -0.19 2.04
C GLU A 36 -6.90 -0.04 1.33
N LEU A 37 -7.18 1.14 0.76
CA LEU A 37 -8.41 1.38 0.02
C LEU A 37 -8.50 0.53 -1.25
N LEU A 38 -7.38 0.28 -1.92
CA LEU A 38 -7.35 -0.54 -3.12
C LEU A 38 -7.71 -2.00 -2.81
N VAL A 39 -7.14 -2.59 -1.76
CA VAL A 39 -7.45 -3.98 -1.37
C VAL A 39 -8.85 -4.10 -0.78
N GLN A 40 -9.33 -3.09 -0.04
CA GLN A 40 -10.72 -3.05 0.42
C GLN A 40 -11.71 -3.01 -0.76
N ALA A 41 -11.45 -2.18 -1.77
CA ALA A 41 -12.26 -2.09 -2.97
C ALA A 41 -12.29 -3.41 -3.77
N SER A 42 -11.25 -4.24 -3.66
CA SER A 42 -11.22 -5.56 -4.31
C SER A 42 -12.21 -6.57 -3.70
N GLY A 43 -12.70 -6.33 -2.48
CA GLY A 43 -13.55 -7.26 -1.74
C GLY A 43 -12.85 -8.57 -1.35
N ASN A 44 -11.52 -8.64 -1.47
CA ASN A 44 -10.75 -9.85 -1.18
C ASN A 44 -10.13 -9.79 0.23
N PRO A 45 -10.70 -10.51 1.22
CA PRO A 45 -10.22 -10.46 2.60
C PRO A 45 -8.80 -11.01 2.78
N ILE A 46 -8.34 -11.91 1.88
CA ILE A 46 -6.97 -12.42 1.90
C ILE A 46 -6.00 -11.30 1.55
N LEU A 47 -6.28 -10.50 0.51
CA LEU A 47 -5.44 -9.37 0.13
C LEU A 47 -5.38 -8.32 1.24
N THR A 48 -6.51 -8.02 1.90
CA THR A 48 -6.54 -7.13 3.06
C THR A 48 -5.62 -7.62 4.19
N THR A 49 -5.66 -8.92 4.48
CA THR A 49 -4.86 -9.51 5.56
C THR A 49 -3.36 -9.52 5.22
N VAL A 50 -3.02 -9.91 3.99
CA VAL A 50 -1.64 -9.93 3.51
C VAL A 50 -1.05 -8.52 3.50
N LEU A 51 -1.81 -7.54 3.02
CA LEU A 51 -1.35 -6.15 2.99
C LEU A 51 -1.04 -5.65 4.40
N ALA A 52 -1.94 -5.83 5.37
CA ALA A 52 -1.72 -5.39 6.74
C ALA A 52 -0.41 -5.94 7.34
N ALA A 53 -0.08 -7.22 7.07
CA ALA A 53 1.18 -7.81 7.52
C ALA A 53 2.41 -7.21 6.82
N VAL A 54 2.34 -6.99 5.49
CA VAL A 54 3.43 -6.39 4.71
C VAL A 54 3.67 -4.95 5.15
N GLU A 55 2.61 -4.17 5.36
CA GLU A 55 2.71 -2.76 5.77
C GLU A 55 3.40 -2.59 7.12
N GLN A 56 3.08 -3.47 8.08
CA GLN A 56 3.75 -3.45 9.37
C GLN A 56 5.26 -3.68 9.22
N ALA A 57 5.66 -4.60 8.35
CA ALA A 57 7.05 -4.92 8.11
C ALA A 57 7.78 -3.77 7.37
N VAL A 58 7.13 -3.16 6.37
CA VAL A 58 7.65 -1.97 5.67
C VAL A 58 7.86 -0.79 6.62
N ARG A 59 6.94 -0.56 7.57
CA ARG A 59 7.07 0.49 8.59
C ARG A 59 8.30 0.29 9.49
N TRP A 60 8.58 -0.96 9.89
CA TRP A 60 9.79 -1.26 10.68
C TRP A 60 11.07 -1.03 9.87
N ALA A 61 11.11 -1.50 8.63
CA ALA A 61 12.26 -1.28 7.74
C ALA A 61 12.51 0.22 7.50
N ALA A 62 11.46 0.99 7.22
CA ALA A 62 11.57 2.43 7.00
C ALA A 62 12.08 3.19 8.24
N ALA A 63 11.67 2.79 9.45
CA ALA A 63 12.08 3.43 10.70
C ALA A 63 13.54 3.15 11.07
N GLU A 64 14.05 1.94 10.83
CA GLU A 64 15.40 1.56 11.23
C GLU A 64 16.48 1.89 10.22
N GLN A 65 16.15 1.85 8.94
CA GLN A 65 17.15 1.92 7.87
C GLN A 65 17.31 3.34 7.31
N ASP A 66 16.70 4.33 7.97
CA ASP A 66 16.59 5.73 7.53
C ASP A 66 16.37 5.78 6.01
N ILE A 67 15.47 4.92 5.53
CA ILE A 67 15.17 4.82 4.12
C ILE A 67 14.60 6.17 3.77
N THR A 68 15.43 7.03 3.18
CA THR A 68 15.00 8.28 2.58
C THR A 68 13.98 7.84 1.57
N GLN A 69 12.72 8.00 1.96
CA GLN A 69 11.64 7.26 1.37
C GLN A 69 11.75 7.41 -0.14
N TYR A 70 11.65 6.27 -0.83
CA TYR A 70 11.24 6.15 -2.23
C TYR A 70 10.71 7.49 -2.74
N ASP A 71 11.24 8.05 -3.83
CA ASP A 71 10.88 9.40 -4.30
C ASP A 71 9.37 9.61 -4.15
N ARG A 72 8.97 10.33 -3.10
CA ARG A 72 7.55 10.43 -2.70
C ARG A 72 6.73 11.03 -3.82
N ALA A 73 7.37 11.88 -4.63
CA ALA A 73 6.77 12.43 -5.82
C ALA A 73 6.57 11.34 -6.89
N GLU A 74 7.52 10.42 -7.08
CA GLU A 74 7.34 9.25 -7.96
C GLU A 74 6.18 8.36 -7.51
N ALA A 75 6.00 8.15 -6.20
CA ALA A 75 4.99 7.23 -5.68
C ALA A 75 3.61 7.88 -5.81
N THR A 76 3.52 9.16 -5.44
CA THR A 76 2.33 9.98 -5.63
C THR A 76 1.91 10.01 -7.11
N ARG A 77 2.86 10.23 -8.04
CA ARG A 77 2.58 10.17 -9.49
C ARG A 77 2.07 8.80 -9.92
N SER A 78 2.64 7.72 -9.37
CA SER A 78 2.24 6.35 -9.69
C SER A 78 0.85 6.02 -9.16
N HIS A 79 0.53 6.41 -7.91
CA HIS A 79 -0.79 6.24 -7.30
C HIS A 79 -1.87 6.94 -8.11
N ARG A 80 -1.64 8.19 -8.55
CA ARG A 80 -2.58 8.92 -9.41
C ARG A 80 -2.81 8.20 -10.73
N ALA A 81 -1.74 7.75 -11.40
CA ALA A 81 -1.88 7.02 -12.65
C ALA A 81 -2.63 5.68 -12.52
N ILE A 82 -2.55 5.02 -11.35
CA ILE A 82 -3.32 3.82 -11.03
C ILE A 82 -4.78 4.19 -10.76
N ALA A 83 -5.04 5.19 -9.92
CA ALA A 83 -6.38 5.68 -9.60
C ALA A 83 -7.14 6.12 -10.86
N ASP A 84 -6.47 6.85 -11.77
CA ASP A 84 -7.04 7.29 -13.05
C ASP A 84 -7.44 6.10 -13.92
N ALA A 85 -6.63 5.03 -13.96
CA ALA A 85 -6.94 3.83 -14.73
C ALA A 85 -8.14 3.08 -14.14
N ILE A 86 -8.24 3.01 -12.80
CA ILE A 86 -9.37 2.41 -12.10
C ILE A 86 -10.64 3.22 -12.33
N ALA A 87 -10.57 4.55 -12.20
CA ALA A 87 -11.69 5.46 -12.44
C ALA A 87 -12.19 5.40 -13.89
N ALA A 88 -11.29 5.16 -14.85
CA ALA A 88 -11.64 4.95 -16.25
C ALA A 88 -12.21 3.56 -16.55
N GLY A 89 -12.24 2.64 -15.57
CA GLY A 89 -12.71 1.26 -15.77
C GLY A 89 -11.78 0.41 -16.63
N ASP A 90 -10.48 0.72 -16.68
CA ASP A 90 -9.46 0.02 -17.47
C ASP A 90 -8.58 -0.88 -16.57
N PRO A 91 -8.99 -2.15 -16.35
CA PRO A 91 -8.28 -3.04 -15.44
C PRO A 91 -6.88 -3.42 -15.94
N GLN A 92 -6.69 -3.53 -17.26
CA GLN A 92 -5.39 -3.90 -17.86
C GLN A 92 -4.37 -2.79 -17.63
N LYS A 93 -4.79 -1.54 -17.84
CA LYS A 93 -3.95 -0.38 -17.55
C LYS A 93 -3.68 -0.23 -16.06
N ALA A 94 -4.67 -0.44 -15.20
CA ALA A 94 -4.48 -0.41 -13.76
C ALA A 94 -3.45 -1.45 -13.28
N GLU A 95 -3.56 -2.70 -13.75
CA GLU A 95 -2.59 -3.76 -13.47
C GLU A 95 -1.19 -3.41 -13.97
N HIS A 96 -1.08 -2.96 -15.23
CA HIS A 96 0.20 -2.56 -15.80
C HIS A 96 0.88 -1.45 -14.99
N ARG A 97 0.11 -0.44 -14.57
CA ARG A 97 0.59 0.68 -13.75
C ARG A 97 1.03 0.21 -12.36
N MET A 98 0.25 -0.67 -11.72
CA MET A 98 0.61 -1.25 -10.43
C MET A 98 1.91 -2.05 -10.53
N ARG A 99 2.07 -2.91 -11.54
CA ARG A 99 3.31 -3.69 -11.73
C ARG A 99 4.53 -2.77 -11.83
N ARG A 100 4.44 -1.71 -12.65
CA ARG A 100 5.54 -0.73 -12.78
C ARG A 100 5.85 0.02 -11.49
N HIS A 101 4.83 0.32 -10.68
CA HIS A 101 5.00 0.94 -9.37
C HIS A 101 5.77 0.02 -8.41
N LEU A 102 5.38 -1.26 -8.34
CA LEU A 102 6.07 -2.26 -7.53
C LEU A 102 7.50 -2.52 -8.01
N ASP A 103 7.74 -2.57 -9.33
CA ASP A 103 9.10 -2.71 -9.88
C ASP A 103 9.99 -1.53 -9.51
N ALA A 104 9.43 -0.30 -9.48
CA ALA A 104 10.15 0.86 -9.01
C ALA A 104 10.47 0.75 -7.52
N ALA A 105 9.51 0.31 -6.70
CA ALA A 105 9.71 0.12 -5.27
C ALA A 105 10.81 -0.91 -4.99
N LEU A 106 10.79 -2.02 -5.74
CA LEU A 106 11.84 -3.03 -5.68
C LEU A 106 13.21 -2.41 -5.97
N ARG A 107 13.39 -1.72 -7.11
CA ARG A 107 14.67 -1.08 -7.47
C ARG A 107 15.22 -0.17 -6.38
N HIS A 108 14.37 0.60 -5.71
CA HIS A 108 14.80 1.45 -4.58
C HIS A 108 15.30 0.61 -3.39
N VAL A 109 14.63 -0.51 -3.08
CA VAL A 109 15.11 -1.47 -2.07
C VAL A 109 16.45 -2.09 -2.50
N GLU A 110 16.64 -2.42 -3.77
CA GLU A 110 17.93 -2.97 -4.25
C GLU A 110 19.06 -1.95 -4.08
N GLN A 111 18.80 -0.69 -4.45
CA GLN A 111 19.78 0.40 -4.37
C GLN A 111 20.13 0.78 -2.93
N SER A 112 19.20 0.60 -2.00
CA SER A 112 19.46 0.82 -0.57
C SER A 112 20.38 -0.22 0.07
N GLY A 113 20.63 -1.36 -0.62
CA GLY A 113 21.43 -2.47 -0.09
C GLY A 113 20.67 -3.36 0.92
N LEU A 114 19.36 -3.15 1.06
CA LEU A 114 18.53 -3.80 2.09
C LEU A 114 17.88 -5.10 1.62
N LEU A 115 18.04 -5.49 0.36
CA LEU A 115 17.49 -6.73 -0.22
C LEU A 115 17.81 -8.00 0.58
N GLY A 116 19.00 -8.08 1.18
CA GLY A 116 19.43 -9.23 1.98
C GLY A 116 19.20 -9.06 3.49
N ALA A 117 18.72 -7.89 3.91
CA ALA A 117 18.43 -7.61 5.31
C ALA A 117 17.10 -8.28 5.71
N PRO A 118 16.98 -8.78 6.94
CA PRO A 118 15.71 -9.32 7.41
C PRO A 118 14.67 -8.20 7.44
N MET A 119 13.50 -8.45 6.84
CA MET A 119 12.40 -7.50 6.74
C MET A 119 11.90 -7.03 8.12
N ILE A 120 11.95 -7.94 9.10
CA ILE A 120 11.80 -7.59 10.51
C ILE A 120 13.21 -7.47 11.08
N PRO A 121 13.64 -6.30 11.54
CA PRO A 121 14.99 -6.15 12.02
C PRO A 121 15.30 -6.94 13.29
N PRO A 122 16.56 -7.36 13.52
CA PRO A 122 16.92 -8.20 14.69
C PRO A 122 16.62 -7.55 16.05
N SER A 123 16.63 -6.23 16.12
CA SER A 123 16.16 -5.41 17.25
C SER A 123 14.71 -5.70 17.63
N CYS A 124 13.84 -5.96 16.66
CA CYS A 124 12.43 -6.30 16.87
C CYS A 124 12.21 -7.77 17.24
N TRP A 125 13.20 -8.66 17.04
CA TRP A 125 13.07 -10.09 17.37
C TRP A 125 13.00 -10.32 18.89
N ARG A 126 13.60 -9.44 19.68
CA ARG A 126 13.55 -9.51 21.15
C ARG A 126 12.38 -8.71 21.69
N GLY A 127 11.17 -9.18 21.43
CA GLY A 127 10.00 -8.70 22.16
C GLY A 127 9.96 -9.31 23.57
N HIS A 128 10.05 -8.48 24.61
CA HIS A 128 9.46 -8.78 25.91
C HIS A 128 7.93 -8.84 25.71
N ASN A 129 7.45 -9.96 25.19
CA ASN A 129 6.04 -10.14 24.83
C ASN A 129 5.28 -10.66 26.05
N SER A 130 5.14 -9.82 27.07
CA SER A 130 4.38 -10.16 28.29
C SER A 130 2.87 -10.09 28.10
N ASN A 131 2.40 -9.77 26.88
CA ASN A 131 0.99 -9.53 26.61
C ASN A 131 0.52 -10.20 25.31
N VAL A 132 0.88 -11.47 25.13
CA VAL A 132 0.19 -12.35 24.16
C VAL A 132 -0.98 -13.04 24.87
N PRO A 133 -2.22 -12.93 24.35
CA PRO A 133 -3.43 -13.40 25.03
C PRO A 133 -3.66 -14.92 24.97
N TRP A 134 -2.74 -15.69 24.40
CA TRP A 134 -2.83 -17.15 24.29
C TRP A 134 -1.83 -17.87 25.21
N ARG A 135 -1.58 -17.31 26.39
CA ARG A 135 -1.03 -18.05 27.53
C ARG A 135 -2.14 -18.48 28.46
#